data_AF-A0A6P6NIN5-F1
#
_entry.id   AF-A0A6P6NIN5-F1
#
_cell.length_a   1.000
_cell.length_b   1.000
_cell.length_c   1.000
_cell.angle_alpha   90.00
_cell.angle_beta   90.00
_cell.angle_gamma   90.00
#
_symmetry.space_group_name_H-M   'P 1'
#
loop_
_entity.id
_entity.type
_entity.pdbx_description
1 polymer ?
#
loop_
_entity_poly.entity_id
_entity_poly.type
_entity_poly.pdbx_seq_one_letter_code
_entity_poly.pdbx_strand_id
1 'polypeptide(L)'
;MSGYMLVRVVQALRFMKVRAPFTVNELTLDLNNEQQSESNLSRILSKLAILLRLWTVPCLNLTEYKIQSVSVSVLLCHQGPVTLRLSKETLQKLVKCVYEAQEEELTQCFLQKVDGDLTSCSLSWEELRYFLQHRIQQITLNLRKTNIQANIREILPFLKQVKFKRMSSDFMLCLIREIYESGSAGFVSSLLSSVENYINLQSRDLDSVHCASLRFTLQHCTAASLNLLWTSIPEEELQSILPLFTHLSHLSVDRLLLLKMLHCCSVSDVQQETAAVLLSVLQHKLDFSCRSALDLTANTDSEPLHLTAEDCRVMSRVIQSAHSDTKSRLILQDCEIHTAGMDQLFPVLHSVQLCCDKPLLLQFLAHVRPEEAPSLSQALGEDLDLSQTPLDPQVCRGLELILEYSEGLTELDLSQCLLTDHSLDLLLPNLHKAQIIE
;
A
#
# COMPACT_ATOMS: atom_id res chain seq x y z
N MET A 1 -31.71 12.53 -11.52
CA MET A 1 -33.08 12.71 -12.08
C MET A 1 -33.99 13.21 -10.98
N SER A 2 -34.75 14.29 -11.23
CA SER A 2 -35.63 14.82 -10.18
C SER A 2 -36.83 13.90 -9.91
N GLY A 3 -37.35 13.91 -8.68
CA GLY A 3 -38.54 13.12 -8.31
C GLY A 3 -39.76 13.44 -9.17
N TYR A 4 -39.89 14.70 -9.60
CA TYR A 4 -40.93 15.14 -10.52
C TYR A 4 -40.77 14.52 -11.93
N MET A 5 -39.54 14.56 -12.45
CA MET A 5 -39.23 13.99 -13.76
C MET A 5 -39.42 12.48 -13.79
N LEU A 6 -39.04 11.78 -12.71
CA LEU A 6 -39.32 10.35 -12.56
C LEU A 6 -40.81 10.03 -12.75
N VAL A 7 -41.69 10.77 -12.07
CA VAL A 7 -43.14 10.51 -12.16
C VAL A 7 -43.64 10.71 -13.59
N ARG A 8 -43.22 11.79 -14.25
CA ARG A 8 -43.59 12.07 -15.66
C ARG A 8 -43.04 11.01 -16.61
N VAL A 9 -41.79 10.59 -16.45
CA VAL A 9 -41.15 9.55 -17.28
C VAL A 9 -41.88 8.22 -17.12
N VAL A 10 -42.19 7.78 -15.88
CA VAL A 10 -42.95 6.55 -15.65
C VAL A 10 -44.37 6.63 -16.24
N GLN A 11 -45.02 7.79 -16.16
CA GLN A 11 -46.32 8.00 -16.80
C GLN A 11 -46.22 7.89 -18.32
N ALA A 12 -45.26 8.59 -18.95
CA ALA A 12 -45.06 8.55 -20.39
C ALA A 12 -44.72 7.13 -20.90
N LEU A 13 -43.80 6.44 -20.21
CA LEU A 13 -43.37 5.09 -20.58
C LEU A 13 -44.50 4.05 -20.48
N ARG A 14 -45.49 4.24 -19.60
CA ARG A 14 -46.68 3.37 -19.55
C ARG A 14 -47.56 3.46 -20.80
N PHE A 15 -47.54 4.60 -21.49
CA PHE A 15 -48.32 4.82 -22.72
C PHE A 15 -47.52 4.52 -24.00
N MET A 16 -46.19 4.40 -23.90
CA MET A 16 -45.34 4.05 -25.04
C MET A 16 -45.07 2.54 -25.07
N LYS A 17 -45.31 1.89 -26.22
CA LYS A 17 -44.79 0.55 -26.50
C LYS A 17 -43.28 0.65 -26.78
N VAL A 18 -42.48 0.83 -25.72
CA VAL A 18 -41.03 0.93 -25.82
C VAL A 18 -40.48 -0.41 -26.32
N ARG A 19 -39.83 -0.41 -27.50
CA ARG A 19 -39.35 -1.61 -28.21
C ARG A 19 -37.95 -2.07 -27.80
N ALA A 20 -37.18 -1.26 -27.06
CA ALA A 20 -35.83 -1.60 -26.61
C ALA A 20 -35.56 -1.07 -25.18
N PRO A 21 -34.93 -1.87 -24.30
CA PRO A 21 -34.60 -1.44 -22.95
C PRO A 21 -33.59 -0.29 -22.99
N PHE A 22 -33.90 0.80 -22.27
CA PHE A 22 -33.01 1.94 -22.12
C PHE A 22 -32.01 1.66 -20.99
N THR A 23 -30.71 1.82 -21.26
CA THR A 23 -29.65 1.52 -20.29
C THR A 23 -29.07 2.80 -19.71
N VAL A 24 -28.99 2.88 -18.39
CA VAL A 24 -28.37 4.00 -17.65
C VAL A 24 -27.41 3.42 -16.63
N ASN A 25 -26.14 3.79 -16.69
CA ASN A 25 -25.10 3.21 -15.83
C ASN A 25 -25.33 3.45 -14.34
N GLU A 26 -25.66 4.69 -13.96
CA GLU A 26 -26.02 5.06 -12.59
C GLU A 26 -27.20 6.03 -12.61
N LEU A 27 -28.18 5.76 -11.76
CA LEU A 27 -29.31 6.65 -11.52
C LEU A 27 -29.22 7.24 -10.12
N THR A 28 -29.03 8.55 -10.04
CA THR A 28 -29.11 9.31 -8.78
C THR A 28 -30.42 10.09 -8.74
N LEU A 29 -31.08 10.09 -7.59
CA LEU A 29 -32.24 10.96 -7.37
C LEU A 29 -31.80 12.34 -6.92
N ASP A 30 -32.51 13.35 -7.40
CA ASP A 30 -32.39 14.73 -6.95
C ASP A 30 -33.75 15.18 -6.39
N LEU A 31 -33.86 15.29 -5.07
CA LEU A 31 -35.11 15.61 -4.38
C LEU A 31 -34.99 16.97 -3.69
N ASN A 32 -35.86 17.90 -4.10
CA ASN A 32 -36.03 19.17 -3.41
C ASN A 32 -36.51 18.94 -1.96
N ASN A 33 -36.23 19.89 -1.06
CA ASN A 33 -36.59 19.81 0.37
C ASN A 33 -38.08 19.45 0.63
N GLU A 34 -39.00 19.89 -0.23
CA GLU A 34 -40.44 19.58 -0.11
C GLU A 34 -40.80 18.10 -0.40
N GLN A 35 -39.92 17.38 -1.10
CA GLN A 35 -40.12 15.98 -1.51
C GLN A 35 -39.51 14.97 -0.52
N GLN A 36 -38.89 15.46 0.55
CA GLN A 36 -38.23 14.62 1.56
C GLN A 36 -39.18 14.08 2.63
N SER A 37 -40.47 14.40 2.57
CA SER A 37 -41.44 13.74 3.46
C SER A 37 -41.54 12.25 3.15
N GLU A 38 -41.73 11.44 4.18
CA GLU A 38 -41.67 9.99 4.06
C GLU A 38 -42.74 9.40 3.13
N SER A 39 -43.97 9.94 3.18
CA SER A 39 -45.05 9.54 2.28
C SER A 39 -44.75 9.86 0.81
N ASN A 40 -43.99 10.93 0.55
CA ASN A 40 -43.54 11.25 -0.80
C ASN A 40 -42.39 10.34 -1.23
N LEU A 41 -41.43 10.05 -0.35
CA LEU A 41 -40.33 9.13 -0.63
C LEU A 41 -40.83 7.72 -0.96
N SER A 42 -41.77 7.17 -0.20
CA SER A 42 -42.35 5.85 -0.49
C SER A 42 -43.06 5.80 -1.85
N ARG A 43 -43.79 6.88 -2.20
CA ARG A 43 -44.41 7.05 -3.52
C ARG A 43 -43.37 7.10 -4.63
N ILE A 44 -42.29 7.86 -4.43
CA ILE A 44 -41.18 7.99 -5.38
C ILE A 44 -40.47 6.65 -5.58
N LEU A 45 -40.18 5.91 -4.50
CA LEU A 45 -39.54 4.59 -4.56
C LEU A 45 -40.42 3.55 -5.26
N SER A 46 -41.73 3.60 -5.04
CA SER A 46 -42.67 2.76 -5.80
C SER A 46 -42.64 3.06 -7.29
N LYS A 47 -42.50 4.33 -7.69
CA LYS A 47 -42.33 4.72 -9.10
C LYS A 47 -40.96 4.31 -9.66
N LEU A 48 -39.91 4.39 -8.86
CA LEU A 48 -38.59 3.86 -9.23
C LEU A 48 -38.63 2.38 -9.49
N ALA A 49 -39.26 1.59 -8.62
CA ALA A 49 -39.40 0.15 -8.83
C ALA A 49 -40.11 -0.18 -10.16
N ILE A 50 -41.07 0.65 -10.59
CA ILE A 50 -41.69 0.53 -11.92
C ILE A 50 -40.70 0.91 -13.03
N LEU A 51 -39.95 2.00 -12.87
CA LEU A 51 -38.95 2.42 -13.85
C LEU A 51 -37.88 1.34 -14.06
N LEU A 52 -37.37 0.74 -12.99
CA LEU A 52 -36.37 -0.32 -13.02
C LEU A 52 -36.86 -1.60 -13.74
N ARG A 53 -38.18 -1.79 -13.88
CA ARG A 53 -38.73 -2.88 -14.71
C ARG A 53 -38.69 -2.57 -16.21
N LEU A 54 -38.55 -1.30 -16.56
CA LEU A 54 -38.57 -0.81 -17.94
C LEU A 54 -37.16 -0.45 -18.44
N TRP A 55 -36.28 -0.04 -17.52
CA TRP A 55 -34.92 0.42 -17.80
C TRP A 55 -33.89 -0.50 -17.15
N THR A 56 -32.76 -0.68 -17.81
CA THR A 56 -31.60 -1.38 -17.24
C THR A 56 -30.75 -0.36 -16.49
N VAL A 57 -30.79 -0.42 -15.16
CA VAL A 57 -30.03 0.49 -14.29
C VAL A 57 -29.18 -0.36 -13.34
N PRO A 58 -27.88 -0.54 -13.63
CA PRO A 58 -27.00 -1.35 -12.78
C PRO A 58 -26.80 -0.75 -11.38
N CYS A 59 -26.83 0.57 -11.23
CA CYS A 59 -26.63 1.23 -9.94
C CYS A 59 -27.70 2.30 -9.67
N LEU A 60 -28.38 2.21 -8.52
CA LEU A 60 -29.28 3.23 -8.00
C LEU A 60 -28.66 3.86 -6.75
N ASN A 61 -28.35 5.15 -6.84
CA ASN A 61 -27.70 5.90 -5.78
C ASN A 61 -28.70 6.74 -4.98
N LEU A 62 -28.82 6.40 -3.69
CA LEU A 62 -29.71 6.99 -2.70
C LEU A 62 -28.95 7.48 -1.45
N THR A 63 -27.64 7.72 -1.56
CA THR A 63 -26.78 8.02 -0.39
C THR A 63 -27.12 9.34 0.30
N GLU A 64 -27.76 10.27 -0.41
CA GLU A 64 -28.13 11.60 0.11
C GLU A 64 -29.41 11.58 0.96
N TYR A 65 -30.15 10.46 0.95
CA TYR A 65 -31.48 10.40 1.54
C TYR A 65 -31.54 9.49 2.77
N LYS A 66 -32.27 9.96 3.79
CA LYS A 66 -32.65 9.15 4.95
C LYS A 66 -33.99 8.51 4.66
N ILE A 67 -33.98 7.22 4.36
CA ILE A 67 -35.17 6.48 3.94
C ILE A 67 -35.50 5.47 5.05
N GLN A 68 -36.78 5.29 5.34
CA GLN A 68 -37.19 4.20 6.22
C GLN A 68 -36.94 2.84 5.56
N SER A 69 -36.50 1.85 6.34
CA SER A 69 -36.23 0.49 5.86
C SER A 69 -37.43 -0.12 5.12
N VAL A 70 -38.64 0.08 5.64
CA VAL A 70 -39.89 -0.38 5.02
C VAL A 70 -40.08 0.19 3.62
N SER A 71 -39.71 1.45 3.38
CA SER A 71 -39.85 2.06 2.05
C SER A 71 -38.83 1.52 1.04
N VAL A 72 -37.67 1.01 1.52
CA VAL A 72 -36.65 0.38 0.67
C VAL A 72 -37.02 -1.06 0.30
N SER A 73 -37.87 -1.74 1.07
CA SER A 73 -38.29 -3.13 0.81
C SER A 73 -38.81 -3.35 -0.62
N VAL A 74 -39.54 -2.37 -1.17
CA VAL A 74 -40.07 -2.41 -2.55
C VAL A 74 -38.96 -2.52 -3.60
N LEU A 75 -37.79 -1.93 -3.32
CA LEU A 75 -36.60 -2.04 -4.18
C LEU A 75 -35.85 -3.36 -3.97
N LEU A 76 -35.86 -3.91 -2.76
CA LEU A 76 -35.28 -5.23 -2.49
C LEU A 76 -35.99 -6.33 -3.28
N CYS A 77 -37.33 -6.25 -3.40
CA CYS A 77 -38.14 -7.20 -4.17
C CYS A 77 -37.99 -7.05 -5.70
N HIS A 78 -37.18 -6.12 -6.19
CA HIS A 78 -36.97 -5.94 -7.63
C HIS A 78 -36.12 -7.08 -8.20
N GLN A 79 -36.63 -7.78 -9.22
CA GLN A 79 -35.98 -8.97 -9.78
C GLN A 79 -34.82 -8.68 -10.75
N GLY A 80 -34.63 -7.44 -11.19
CA GLY A 80 -33.54 -7.06 -12.10
C GLY A 80 -32.20 -6.82 -11.40
N PRO A 81 -31.08 -6.86 -12.15
CA PRO A 81 -29.74 -6.59 -11.62
C PRO A 81 -29.59 -5.09 -11.32
N VAL A 82 -29.67 -4.74 -10.04
CA VAL A 82 -29.48 -3.36 -9.55
C VAL A 82 -28.77 -3.40 -8.20
N THR A 83 -27.74 -2.59 -8.06
CA THR A 83 -27.05 -2.32 -6.79
C THR A 83 -27.58 -1.02 -6.21
N LEU A 84 -27.92 -1.02 -4.93
CA LEU A 84 -28.45 0.08 -4.15
C LEU A 84 -27.31 0.68 -3.31
N ARG A 85 -26.95 1.93 -3.58
CA ARG A 85 -26.07 2.70 -2.69
C ARG A 85 -26.93 3.49 -1.73
N LEU A 86 -26.94 3.08 -0.46
CA LEU A 86 -27.80 3.67 0.58
C LEU A 86 -26.98 4.57 1.51
N SER A 87 -27.65 5.53 2.16
CA SER A 87 -27.04 6.29 3.25
C SER A 87 -26.71 5.37 4.44
N LYS A 88 -25.67 5.72 5.21
CA LYS A 88 -25.24 4.94 6.40
C LYS A 88 -26.40 4.61 7.33
N GLU A 89 -27.25 5.60 7.62
CA GLU A 89 -28.38 5.44 8.54
C GLU A 89 -29.45 4.50 7.97
N THR A 90 -29.75 4.60 6.68
CA THR A 90 -30.72 3.74 6.00
C THR A 90 -30.21 2.31 5.96
N LEU A 91 -28.94 2.09 5.58
CA LEU A 91 -28.35 0.75 5.51
C LEU A 91 -28.32 0.09 6.89
N GLN A 92 -27.90 0.80 7.94
CA GLN A 92 -27.88 0.25 9.30
C GLN A 92 -29.27 -0.17 9.78
N LYS A 93 -30.31 0.64 9.53
CA LYS A 93 -31.69 0.28 9.89
C LYS A 93 -32.18 -0.92 9.07
N LEU A 94 -31.84 -0.98 7.80
CA LEU A 94 -32.23 -2.08 6.92
C LEU A 94 -31.59 -3.40 7.34
N VAL A 95 -30.30 -3.40 7.67
CA VAL A 95 -29.59 -4.55 8.26
C VAL A 95 -30.34 -5.10 9.48
N LYS A 96 -30.73 -4.22 10.42
CA LYS A 96 -31.48 -4.65 11.61
C LYS A 96 -32.83 -5.27 11.26
N CYS A 97 -33.59 -4.65 10.36
CA CYS A 97 -34.88 -5.20 9.94
C CYS A 97 -34.74 -6.56 9.25
N VAL A 98 -33.72 -6.73 8.39
CA VAL A 98 -33.46 -8.00 7.71
C VAL A 98 -33.03 -9.08 8.71
N TYR A 99 -32.13 -8.73 9.64
CA TYR A 99 -31.71 -9.62 10.71
C TYR A 99 -32.87 -10.00 11.65
N GLU A 100 -33.74 -9.07 12.03
CA GLU A 100 -34.91 -9.33 12.88
C GLU A 100 -35.96 -10.20 12.18
N ALA A 101 -36.14 -10.03 10.86
CA ALA A 101 -37.07 -10.84 10.08
C ALA A 101 -36.61 -12.30 9.95
N GLN A 102 -35.29 -12.55 9.91
CA GLN A 102 -34.70 -13.88 9.71
C GLN A 102 -35.19 -14.61 8.44
N GLU A 103 -35.73 -13.88 7.46
CA GLU A 103 -36.26 -14.45 6.22
C GLU A 103 -35.15 -14.66 5.19
N GLU A 104 -34.95 -15.90 4.75
CA GLU A 104 -33.85 -16.26 3.85
C GLU A 104 -33.90 -15.47 2.54
N GLU A 105 -35.02 -15.50 1.81
CA GLU A 105 -35.17 -14.82 0.51
C GLU A 105 -34.92 -13.31 0.61
N LEU A 106 -35.40 -12.68 1.68
CA LEU A 106 -35.17 -11.26 1.95
C LEU A 106 -33.69 -10.98 2.17
N THR A 107 -33.02 -11.81 2.96
CA THR A 107 -31.57 -11.69 3.23
C THR A 107 -30.76 -11.87 1.95
N GLN A 108 -31.12 -12.84 1.10
CA GLN A 108 -30.48 -13.04 -0.20
C GLN A 108 -30.63 -11.80 -1.09
N CYS A 109 -31.86 -11.30 -1.23
CA CYS A 109 -32.16 -10.11 -2.01
C CYS A 109 -31.40 -8.90 -1.47
N PHE A 110 -31.41 -8.70 -0.15
CA PHE A 110 -30.70 -7.62 0.51
C PHE A 110 -29.21 -7.63 0.18
N LEU A 111 -28.52 -8.75 0.43
CA LEU A 111 -27.07 -8.86 0.21
C LEU A 111 -26.71 -8.63 -1.27
N GLN A 112 -27.49 -9.18 -2.21
CA GLN A 112 -27.29 -8.94 -3.64
C GLN A 112 -27.52 -7.47 -4.01
N LYS A 113 -28.58 -6.84 -3.48
CA LYS A 113 -28.88 -5.43 -3.78
C LYS A 113 -27.85 -4.48 -3.20
N VAL A 114 -27.15 -4.81 -2.12
CA VAL A 114 -26.08 -3.95 -1.59
C VAL A 114 -24.68 -4.42 -2.00
N ASP A 115 -24.59 -5.39 -2.91
CA ASP A 115 -23.33 -6.01 -3.37
C ASP A 115 -22.47 -6.55 -2.22
N GLY A 116 -23.12 -7.00 -1.14
CA GLY A 116 -22.47 -7.40 0.11
C GLY A 116 -21.73 -6.27 0.84
N ASP A 117 -21.82 -5.00 0.42
CA ASP A 117 -21.12 -3.89 1.05
C ASP A 117 -21.82 -3.43 2.33
N LEU A 118 -21.28 -3.85 3.48
CA LEU A 118 -21.71 -3.46 4.81
C LEU A 118 -20.67 -2.57 5.52
N THR A 119 -19.72 -1.97 4.79
CA THR A 119 -18.65 -1.14 5.36
C THR A 119 -19.14 0.11 6.09
N SER A 120 -20.37 0.55 5.80
CA SER A 120 -20.95 1.71 6.47
C SER A 120 -21.55 1.37 7.83
N CYS A 121 -21.89 0.09 8.06
CA CYS A 121 -22.58 -0.43 9.24
C CYS A 121 -21.65 -0.73 10.42
N SER A 122 -22.23 -0.70 11.61
CA SER A 122 -21.69 -1.28 12.83
C SER A 122 -22.53 -2.51 13.16
N LEU A 123 -21.94 -3.69 12.98
CA LEU A 123 -22.62 -4.97 13.23
C LEU A 123 -22.19 -5.54 14.58
N SER A 124 -23.12 -6.18 15.28
CA SER A 124 -22.77 -7.15 16.32
C SER A 124 -22.19 -8.43 15.69
N TRP A 125 -21.61 -9.30 16.52
CA TRP A 125 -21.15 -10.60 16.03
C TRP A 125 -22.30 -11.49 15.56
N GLU A 126 -23.44 -11.45 16.25
CA GLU A 126 -24.63 -12.24 15.93
C GLU A 126 -25.26 -11.80 14.60
N GLU A 127 -25.35 -10.49 14.37
CA GLU A 127 -25.80 -9.93 13.08
C GLU A 127 -24.87 -10.39 11.96
N LEU A 128 -23.55 -10.24 12.14
CA LEU A 128 -22.59 -10.66 11.14
C LEU A 128 -22.65 -12.17 10.88
N ARG A 129 -22.68 -12.99 11.92
CA ARG A 129 -22.75 -14.46 11.83
C ARG A 129 -23.99 -14.90 11.07
N TYR A 130 -25.13 -14.25 11.30
CA TYR A 130 -26.35 -14.49 10.52
C TYR A 130 -26.10 -14.26 9.03
N PHE A 131 -25.60 -13.09 8.62
CA PHE A 131 -25.36 -12.80 7.20
C PHE A 131 -24.33 -13.75 6.56
N LEU A 132 -23.28 -14.14 7.30
CA LEU A 132 -22.25 -15.06 6.82
C LEU A 132 -22.75 -16.50 6.62
N GLN A 133 -23.86 -16.90 7.23
CA GLN A 133 -24.44 -18.22 7.01
C GLN A 133 -25.12 -18.35 5.64
N HIS A 134 -25.57 -17.24 5.05
CA HIS A 134 -26.31 -17.22 3.79
C HIS A 134 -25.38 -17.09 2.56
N ARG A 135 -24.47 -18.06 2.38
CA ARG A 135 -23.34 -18.17 1.40
C ARG A 135 -23.55 -17.72 -0.07
N ILE A 136 -24.01 -16.50 -0.32
CA ILE A 136 -24.44 -16.03 -1.65
C ILE A 136 -23.42 -15.08 -2.27
N GLN A 137 -22.81 -14.23 -1.45
CA GLN A 137 -21.87 -13.22 -1.91
C GLN A 137 -20.82 -12.92 -0.83
N GLN A 138 -19.65 -12.45 -1.26
CA GLN A 138 -18.63 -11.94 -0.33
C GLN A 138 -19.14 -10.68 0.36
N ILE A 139 -19.05 -10.64 1.69
CA ILE A 139 -19.48 -9.49 2.49
C ILE A 139 -18.28 -8.58 2.76
N THR A 140 -18.38 -7.30 2.39
CA THR A 140 -17.34 -6.31 2.67
C THR A 140 -17.62 -5.61 3.99
N LEU A 141 -16.64 -5.63 4.89
CA LEU A 141 -16.75 -5.10 6.25
C LEU A 141 -15.68 -4.07 6.55
N ASN A 142 -16.01 -3.12 7.41
CA ASN A 142 -15.04 -2.18 7.98
C ASN A 142 -14.80 -2.52 9.46
N LEU A 143 -13.65 -3.11 9.76
CA LEU A 143 -13.35 -3.58 11.12
C LEU A 143 -13.24 -2.48 12.17
N ARG A 144 -13.06 -1.21 11.77
CA ARG A 144 -13.11 -0.09 12.73
C ARG A 144 -14.52 0.16 13.28
N LYS A 145 -15.55 -0.41 12.66
CA LYS A 145 -16.96 -0.22 13.04
C LYS A 145 -17.60 -1.47 13.63
N THR A 146 -17.07 -2.64 13.32
CA THR A 146 -17.60 -3.94 13.74
C THR A 146 -16.74 -4.51 14.87
N ASN A 147 -17.36 -4.85 16.00
CA ASN A 147 -16.63 -5.38 17.16
C ASN A 147 -16.46 -6.90 17.06
N ILE A 148 -15.48 -7.37 16.28
CA ILE A 148 -15.23 -8.82 16.04
C ILE A 148 -14.01 -9.34 16.81
N GLN A 149 -13.30 -8.48 17.56
CA GLN A 149 -12.04 -8.87 18.22
C GLN A 149 -12.18 -10.08 19.16
N ALA A 150 -13.33 -10.23 19.83
CA ALA A 150 -13.57 -11.35 20.75
C ALA A 150 -13.87 -12.69 20.05
N ASN A 151 -14.16 -12.69 18.74
CA ASN A 151 -14.71 -13.86 18.03
C ASN A 151 -13.83 -14.33 16.86
N ILE A 152 -12.51 -14.12 16.95
CA ILE A 152 -11.55 -14.48 15.89
C ILE A 152 -11.62 -15.96 15.52
N ARG A 153 -11.76 -16.86 16.51
CA ARG A 153 -11.91 -18.30 16.23
C ARG A 153 -13.14 -18.61 15.37
N GLU A 154 -14.24 -17.93 15.66
CA GLU A 154 -15.51 -18.16 14.99
C GLU A 154 -15.56 -17.54 13.59
N ILE A 155 -14.71 -16.54 13.28
CA ILE A 155 -14.66 -15.94 11.95
C ILE A 155 -13.82 -16.76 10.97
N LEU A 156 -12.90 -17.62 11.45
CA LEU A 156 -12.01 -18.42 10.59
C LEU A 156 -12.75 -19.19 9.47
N PRO A 157 -13.85 -19.92 9.75
CA PRO A 157 -14.58 -20.67 8.73
C PRO A 157 -15.22 -19.79 7.65
N PHE A 158 -15.34 -18.49 7.91
CA PHE A 158 -16.00 -17.52 7.04
C PHE A 158 -15.03 -16.58 6.32
N LEU A 159 -13.71 -16.67 6.54
CA LEU A 159 -12.73 -15.74 5.96
C LEU A 159 -12.87 -15.59 4.44
N LYS A 160 -13.07 -16.69 3.71
CA LYS A 160 -13.27 -16.68 2.25
C LYS A 160 -14.50 -15.89 1.80
N GLN A 161 -15.49 -15.74 2.69
CA GLN A 161 -16.75 -15.05 2.44
C GLN A 161 -16.72 -13.59 2.89
N VAL A 162 -15.61 -13.13 3.46
CA VAL A 162 -15.46 -11.76 3.96
C VAL A 162 -14.40 -11.02 3.15
N LYS A 163 -14.60 -9.72 2.98
CA LYS A 163 -13.60 -8.78 2.52
C LYS A 163 -13.40 -7.72 3.59
N PHE A 164 -12.24 -7.70 4.22
CA PHE A 164 -11.95 -6.73 5.28
C PHE A 164 -11.38 -5.45 4.70
N LYS A 165 -11.97 -4.32 5.08
CA LYS A 165 -11.42 -2.99 4.88
C LYS A 165 -10.95 -2.42 6.22
N ARG A 166 -9.81 -1.73 6.19
CA ARG A 166 -9.19 -1.05 7.34
C ARG A 166 -8.94 -1.96 8.54
N MET A 167 -8.50 -3.20 8.29
CA MET A 167 -8.01 -4.10 9.34
C MET A 167 -6.82 -3.45 10.07
N SER A 168 -6.83 -3.48 11.40
CA SER A 168 -5.67 -3.04 12.20
C SER A 168 -4.58 -4.11 12.19
N SER A 169 -3.32 -3.70 12.38
CA SER A 169 -2.21 -4.65 12.51
C SER A 169 -2.34 -5.55 13.73
N ASP A 170 -2.95 -5.07 14.83
CA ASP A 170 -3.30 -5.90 16.00
C ASP A 170 -4.21 -7.07 15.61
N PHE A 171 -5.30 -6.77 14.89
CA PHE A 171 -6.26 -7.79 14.53
C PHE A 171 -5.68 -8.77 13.51
N MET A 172 -4.88 -8.28 12.56
CA MET A 172 -4.13 -9.14 11.64
C MET A 172 -3.21 -10.10 12.42
N LEU A 173 -2.46 -9.60 13.40
CA LEU A 173 -1.56 -10.40 14.22
C LEU A 173 -2.32 -11.49 15.01
N CYS A 174 -3.43 -11.13 15.66
CA CYS A 174 -4.28 -12.11 16.35
C CYS A 174 -4.87 -13.15 15.38
N LEU A 175 -5.24 -12.74 14.17
CA LEU A 175 -5.84 -13.62 13.17
C LEU A 175 -4.82 -14.62 12.60
N ILE A 176 -3.61 -14.19 12.25
CA ILE A 176 -2.56 -15.13 11.80
C ILE A 176 -2.14 -16.09 12.91
N ARG A 177 -2.14 -15.62 14.17
CA ARG A 177 -1.88 -16.48 15.32
C ARG A 177 -2.95 -17.54 15.48
N GLU A 178 -4.22 -17.17 15.38
CA GLU A 178 -5.32 -18.13 15.49
C GLU A 178 -5.32 -19.13 14.31
N ILE A 179 -4.97 -18.69 13.11
CA ILE A 179 -4.77 -19.58 11.96
C ILE A 179 -3.63 -20.58 12.23
N TYR A 180 -2.51 -20.11 12.77
CA TYR A 180 -1.40 -20.97 13.17
C TYR A 180 -1.82 -21.98 14.26
N GLU A 181 -2.53 -21.55 15.30
CA GLU A 181 -3.07 -22.42 16.35
C GLU A 181 -4.05 -23.48 15.79
N SER A 182 -4.80 -23.14 14.74
CA SER A 182 -5.69 -24.09 14.05
C SER A 182 -4.98 -25.14 13.20
N GLY A 183 -3.71 -24.88 12.81
CA GLY A 183 -2.93 -25.74 11.91
C GLY A 183 -3.45 -25.84 10.47
N SER A 184 -4.46 -25.06 10.09
CA SER A 184 -5.11 -25.16 8.78
C SER A 184 -4.53 -24.17 7.76
N ALA A 185 -3.69 -24.67 6.86
CA ALA A 185 -3.20 -23.90 5.71
C ALA A 185 -4.33 -23.37 4.81
N GLY A 186 -5.50 -24.04 4.81
CA GLY A 186 -6.68 -23.57 4.08
C GLY A 186 -7.20 -22.21 4.56
N PHE A 187 -6.99 -21.87 5.84
CA PHE A 187 -7.35 -20.54 6.35
C PHE A 187 -6.37 -19.45 5.93
N VAL A 188 -5.12 -19.77 5.59
CA VAL A 188 -4.16 -18.78 5.05
C VAL A 188 -4.64 -18.27 3.70
N SER A 189 -5.00 -19.15 2.77
CA SER A 189 -5.55 -18.74 1.47
C SER A 189 -6.87 -17.96 1.61
N SER A 190 -7.72 -18.38 2.55
CA SER A 190 -8.97 -17.68 2.86
C SER A 190 -8.70 -16.27 3.43
N LEU A 191 -7.73 -16.13 4.33
CA LEU A 191 -7.27 -14.85 4.86
C LEU A 191 -6.79 -13.94 3.72
N LEU A 192 -5.84 -14.41 2.90
CA LEU A 192 -5.28 -13.62 1.80
C LEU A 192 -6.36 -13.11 0.84
N SER A 193 -7.34 -13.95 0.50
CA SER A 193 -8.48 -13.54 -0.32
C SER A 193 -9.32 -12.43 0.34
N SER A 194 -9.43 -12.45 1.67
CA SER A 194 -10.20 -11.48 2.45
C SER A 194 -9.52 -10.13 2.63
N VAL A 195 -8.20 -10.07 2.48
CA VAL A 195 -7.37 -8.86 2.68
C VAL A 195 -6.64 -8.41 1.41
N GLU A 196 -7.06 -8.90 0.23
CA GLU A 196 -6.46 -8.54 -1.06
C GLU A 196 -4.94 -8.81 -1.10
N ASN A 197 -4.51 -9.95 -0.55
CA ASN A 197 -3.12 -10.39 -0.42
C ASN A 197 -2.21 -9.46 0.41
N TYR A 198 -2.77 -8.52 1.18
CA TYR A 198 -2.01 -7.57 1.99
C TYR A 198 -2.00 -7.93 3.48
N ILE A 199 -0.82 -8.29 3.99
CA ILE A 199 -0.58 -8.60 5.40
C ILE A 199 0.07 -7.36 6.04
N ASN A 200 -0.64 -6.74 6.98
CA ASN A 200 -0.15 -5.56 7.69
C ASN A 200 0.19 -5.89 9.14
N LEU A 201 1.47 -5.86 9.50
CA LEU A 201 1.97 -6.07 10.86
C LEU A 201 2.77 -4.84 11.36
N GLN A 202 2.52 -3.67 10.79
CA GLN A 202 3.19 -2.43 11.19
C GLN A 202 3.06 -2.14 12.69
N SER A 203 4.10 -1.54 13.28
CA SER A 203 4.16 -1.11 14.68
C SER A 203 3.90 -2.26 15.67
N ARG A 204 4.63 -3.37 15.52
CA ARG A 204 4.49 -4.56 16.39
C ARG A 204 5.82 -5.06 16.90
N ASP A 205 5.78 -5.58 18.12
CA ASP A 205 6.86 -6.41 18.65
C ASP A 205 6.47 -7.88 18.48
N LEU A 206 7.18 -8.58 17.59
CA LEU A 206 6.92 -9.99 17.34
C LEU A 206 7.77 -10.83 18.30
N ASP A 207 7.10 -11.57 19.19
CA ASP A 207 7.75 -12.61 19.98
C ASP A 207 7.92 -13.89 19.13
N SER A 208 8.49 -14.96 19.72
CA SER A 208 8.72 -16.22 19.02
C SER A 208 7.43 -16.88 18.53
N VAL A 209 6.29 -16.71 19.23
CA VAL A 209 4.99 -17.26 18.82
C VAL A 209 4.43 -16.47 17.64
N HIS A 210 4.54 -15.14 17.67
CA HIS A 210 4.18 -14.28 16.55
C HIS A 210 5.04 -14.59 15.32
N CYS A 211 6.35 -14.81 15.49
CA CYS A 211 7.25 -15.18 14.40
C CYS A 211 6.92 -16.56 13.82
N ALA A 212 6.61 -17.56 14.65
CA ALA A 212 6.15 -18.87 14.19
C ALA A 212 4.83 -18.77 13.40
N SER A 213 3.91 -17.92 13.85
CA SER A 213 2.64 -17.68 13.17
C SER A 213 2.83 -17.00 11.81
N LEU A 214 3.74 -16.02 11.74
CA LEU A 214 4.12 -15.37 10.49
C LEU A 214 4.78 -16.37 9.53
N ARG A 215 5.71 -17.20 10.01
CA ARG A 215 6.34 -18.25 9.20
C ARG A 215 5.32 -19.22 8.62
N PHE A 216 4.43 -19.74 9.44
CA PHE A 216 3.35 -20.62 8.98
C PHE A 216 2.50 -19.95 7.91
N THR A 217 2.18 -18.67 8.11
CA THR A 217 1.43 -17.88 7.12
C THR A 217 2.21 -17.80 5.82
N LEU A 218 3.47 -17.36 5.85
CA LEU A 218 4.30 -17.17 4.64
C LEU A 218 4.55 -18.48 3.87
N GLN A 219 4.74 -19.61 4.57
CA GLN A 219 4.87 -20.94 3.97
C GLN A 219 3.66 -21.36 3.12
N HIS A 220 2.50 -20.77 3.38
CA HIS A 220 1.24 -21.07 2.71
C HIS A 220 0.68 -19.87 1.92
N CYS A 221 1.47 -18.81 1.75
CA CYS A 221 1.14 -17.66 0.95
C CYS A 221 1.66 -17.79 -0.48
N THR A 222 1.03 -17.07 -1.41
CA THR A 222 1.51 -16.91 -2.79
C THR A 222 1.32 -15.46 -3.21
N ALA A 223 2.43 -14.78 -3.53
CA ALA A 223 2.47 -13.40 -3.98
C ALA A 223 1.86 -12.38 -2.99
N ALA A 224 2.04 -12.56 -1.68
CA ALA A 224 1.51 -11.65 -0.67
C ALA A 224 2.35 -10.35 -0.57
N SER A 225 1.71 -9.22 -0.28
CA SER A 225 2.40 -7.99 0.09
C SER A 225 2.45 -7.89 1.62
N LEU A 226 3.65 -7.67 2.17
CA LEU A 226 3.89 -7.67 3.61
C LEU A 226 4.39 -6.29 4.08
N ASN A 227 3.71 -5.72 5.06
CA ASN A 227 4.13 -4.47 5.70
C ASN A 227 4.61 -4.73 7.13
N LEU A 228 5.89 -4.45 7.37
CA LEU A 228 6.61 -4.55 8.64
C LEU A 228 7.23 -3.21 9.07
N LEU A 229 6.68 -2.08 8.63
CA LEU A 229 7.16 -0.76 9.06
C LEU A 229 7.04 -0.62 10.59
N TRP A 230 8.14 -0.28 11.25
CA TRP A 230 8.24 -0.16 12.71
C TRP A 230 7.94 -1.46 13.44
N THR A 231 8.26 -2.59 12.83
CA THR A 231 8.09 -3.90 13.45
C THR A 231 9.42 -4.39 14.02
N SER A 232 9.43 -4.76 15.30
CA SER A 232 10.57 -5.41 15.93
C SER A 232 10.48 -6.92 15.74
N ILE A 233 11.54 -7.51 15.19
CA ILE A 233 11.69 -8.96 15.00
C ILE A 233 13.05 -9.37 15.58
N PRO A 234 13.12 -10.41 16.44
CA PRO A 234 14.38 -10.95 16.93
C PRO A 234 15.26 -11.47 15.79
N GLU A 235 16.58 -11.26 15.88
CA GLU A 235 17.52 -11.63 14.82
C GLU A 235 17.55 -13.14 14.58
N GLU A 236 17.40 -13.93 15.64
CA GLU A 236 17.29 -15.39 15.57
C GLU A 236 16.07 -15.86 14.77
N GLU A 237 14.97 -15.09 14.77
CA GLU A 237 13.76 -15.42 14.02
C GLU A 237 13.87 -14.96 12.56
N LEU A 238 14.56 -13.85 12.28
CA LEU A 238 14.76 -13.33 10.91
C LEU A 238 15.39 -14.38 9.99
N GLN A 239 16.39 -15.12 10.46
CA GLN A 239 17.05 -16.18 9.68
C GLN A 239 16.08 -17.24 9.17
N SER A 240 15.01 -17.50 9.92
CA SER A 240 13.99 -18.48 9.57
C SER A 240 12.83 -17.91 8.73
N ILE A 241 12.64 -16.59 8.76
CA ILE A 241 11.58 -15.88 8.01
C ILE A 241 12.06 -15.52 6.60
N LEU A 242 13.30 -15.02 6.46
CA LEU A 242 13.82 -14.49 5.20
C LEU A 242 13.72 -15.45 4.00
N PRO A 243 14.01 -16.78 4.12
CA PRO A 243 13.86 -17.70 3.00
C PRO A 243 12.44 -17.78 2.42
N LEU A 244 11.42 -17.43 3.23
CA LEU A 244 10.01 -17.46 2.84
C LEU A 244 9.59 -16.21 2.05
N PHE A 245 10.47 -15.22 1.87
CA PHE A 245 10.17 -14.03 1.08
C PHE A 245 10.02 -14.32 -0.42
N THR A 246 10.42 -15.51 -0.88
CA THR A 246 10.09 -16.04 -2.20
C THR A 246 8.58 -16.10 -2.48
N HIS A 247 7.77 -16.15 -1.42
CA HIS A 247 6.30 -16.12 -1.50
C HIS A 247 5.70 -14.71 -1.49
N LEU A 248 6.52 -13.66 -1.39
CA LEU A 248 6.06 -12.27 -1.37
C LEU A 248 6.14 -11.62 -2.74
N SER A 249 5.24 -10.66 -2.98
CA SER A 249 5.27 -9.76 -4.13
C SER A 249 5.84 -8.38 -3.78
N HIS A 250 5.73 -7.99 -2.50
CA HIS A 250 6.19 -6.70 -2.02
C HIS A 250 6.49 -6.76 -0.52
N LEU A 251 7.51 -6.02 -0.09
CA LEU A 251 7.90 -5.87 1.30
C LEU A 251 8.06 -4.38 1.64
N SER A 252 7.48 -3.94 2.75
CA SER A 252 7.72 -2.62 3.34
C SER A 252 8.37 -2.80 4.72
N VAL A 253 9.52 -2.16 4.94
CA VAL A 253 10.31 -2.21 6.19
C VAL A 253 10.88 -0.83 6.47
N ASP A 254 11.18 -0.52 7.72
CA ASP A 254 11.96 0.66 8.09
C ASP A 254 13.47 0.38 8.00
N ARG A 255 14.27 1.46 8.05
CA ARG A 255 15.73 1.42 7.90
C ARG A 255 16.45 0.49 8.89
N LEU A 256 15.95 0.34 10.11
CA LEU A 256 16.60 -0.49 11.14
C LEU A 256 16.32 -1.97 10.90
N LEU A 257 15.05 -2.30 10.60
CA LEU A 257 14.70 -3.67 10.25
C LEU A 257 15.34 -4.09 8.93
N LEU A 258 15.42 -3.19 7.94
CA LEU A 258 16.14 -3.42 6.69
C LEU A 258 17.60 -3.79 6.96
N LEU A 259 18.31 -3.01 7.77
CA LEU A 259 19.72 -3.28 8.09
C LEU A 259 19.92 -4.66 8.72
N LYS A 260 19.07 -5.02 9.70
CA LYS A 260 19.09 -6.36 10.32
C LYS A 260 18.85 -7.48 9.30
N MET A 261 17.90 -7.30 8.38
CA MET A 261 17.63 -8.27 7.33
C MET A 261 18.83 -8.46 6.40
N LEU A 262 19.51 -7.38 6.00
CA LEU A 262 20.71 -7.46 5.16
C LEU A 262 21.85 -8.21 5.87
N HIS A 263 22.05 -7.96 7.17
CA HIS A 263 23.03 -8.69 7.98
C HIS A 263 22.73 -10.18 8.02
N CYS A 264 21.46 -10.56 8.25
CA CYS A 264 21.04 -11.95 8.24
C CYS A 264 21.25 -12.65 6.87
N CYS A 265 21.19 -11.91 5.76
CA CYS A 265 21.49 -12.44 4.43
C CYS A 265 22.99 -12.68 4.17
N SER A 266 23.88 -12.09 4.98
CA SER A 266 25.33 -12.09 4.74
C SER A 266 26.12 -13.13 5.54
N VAL A 267 25.42 -13.98 6.31
CA VAL A 267 26.02 -14.93 7.26
C VAL A 267 26.61 -16.17 6.57
N SER A 268 26.13 -16.55 5.38
CA SER A 268 26.63 -17.72 4.63
C SER A 268 26.42 -17.63 3.11
N ASP A 269 27.25 -18.36 2.35
CA ASP A 269 27.17 -18.40 0.88
C ASP A 269 25.84 -19.01 0.36
N VAL A 270 25.16 -19.83 1.16
CA VAL A 270 23.84 -20.41 0.85
C VAL A 270 22.74 -19.34 0.82
N GLN A 271 22.97 -18.15 1.39
CA GLN A 271 21.98 -17.07 1.50
C GLN A 271 22.06 -16.05 0.35
N GLN A 272 22.88 -16.28 -0.67
CA GLN A 272 22.94 -15.39 -1.83
C GLN A 272 21.61 -15.33 -2.59
N GLU A 273 20.88 -16.46 -2.68
CA GLU A 273 19.53 -16.49 -3.25
C GLU A 273 18.55 -15.67 -2.40
N THR A 274 18.64 -15.77 -1.07
CA THR A 274 17.83 -14.98 -0.14
C THR A 274 18.08 -13.48 -0.29
N ALA A 275 19.32 -13.06 -0.51
CA ALA A 275 19.66 -11.66 -0.75
C ALA A 275 19.02 -11.12 -2.05
N ALA A 276 19.09 -11.89 -3.14
CA ALA A 276 18.47 -11.51 -4.41
C ALA A 276 16.93 -11.43 -4.28
N VAL A 277 16.33 -12.39 -3.56
CA VAL A 277 14.89 -12.39 -3.26
C VAL A 277 14.51 -11.18 -2.41
N LEU A 278 15.26 -10.87 -1.35
CA LEU A 278 15.03 -9.71 -0.50
C LEU A 278 15.02 -8.42 -1.32
N LEU A 279 16.01 -8.24 -2.18
CA LEU A 279 16.10 -7.06 -3.04
C LEU A 279 14.93 -6.99 -4.04
N SER A 280 14.51 -8.14 -4.61
CA SER A 280 13.36 -8.22 -5.51
C SER A 280 12.05 -7.81 -4.83
N VAL A 281 11.77 -8.32 -3.62
CA VAL A 281 10.53 -7.97 -2.88
C VAL A 281 10.53 -6.53 -2.37
N LEU A 282 11.72 -5.93 -2.18
CA LEU A 282 11.92 -4.50 -1.94
C LEU A 282 11.88 -3.65 -3.22
N GLN A 283 11.55 -4.25 -4.37
CA GLN A 283 11.50 -3.58 -5.68
C GLN A 283 12.84 -2.92 -6.06
N HIS A 284 13.94 -3.58 -5.75
CA HIS A 284 15.31 -3.11 -5.97
C HIS A 284 15.59 -1.75 -5.32
N LYS A 285 14.89 -1.43 -4.22
CA LYS A 285 15.06 -0.17 -3.49
C LYS A 285 15.52 -0.45 -2.05
N LEU A 286 16.72 0.00 -1.72
CA LEU A 286 17.26 0.00 -0.36
C LEU A 286 17.14 1.43 0.21
N ASP A 287 16.18 1.64 1.11
CA ASP A 287 15.85 2.97 1.66
C ASP A 287 16.22 3.07 3.13
N PHE A 288 17.23 3.87 3.43
CA PHE A 288 17.71 4.14 4.78
C PHE A 288 17.34 5.54 5.29
N SER A 289 16.53 6.29 4.52
CA SER A 289 16.12 7.65 4.88
C SER A 289 15.23 7.72 6.12
N CYS A 290 15.22 8.86 6.81
CA CYS A 290 14.33 9.08 7.96
C CYS A 290 12.84 9.20 7.58
N ARG A 291 12.49 9.22 6.29
CA ARG A 291 11.09 9.33 5.82
C ARG A 291 10.19 8.20 6.32
N SER A 292 10.79 7.09 6.75
CA SER A 292 10.12 5.95 7.36
C SER A 292 10.30 5.88 8.88
N ALA A 293 10.75 6.91 9.60
CA ALA A 293 10.94 6.88 11.05
C ALA A 293 9.79 7.63 11.76
N LEU A 294 8.82 6.90 12.32
CA LEU A 294 7.84 7.43 13.26
C LEU A 294 8.34 7.16 14.68
N ASP A 295 9.37 7.89 15.11
CA ASP A 295 9.65 7.97 16.54
C ASP A 295 8.83 9.12 17.12
N LEU A 296 7.70 8.80 17.76
CA LEU A 296 6.81 9.76 18.42
C LEU A 296 7.34 10.22 19.78
N THR A 297 8.56 9.80 20.19
CA THR A 297 9.13 10.10 21.50
C THR A 297 10.43 10.91 21.46
N ALA A 298 11.07 11.05 20.30
CA ALA A 298 12.25 11.88 20.12
C ALA A 298 11.88 13.21 19.47
N ASN A 299 12.41 14.31 20.01
CA ASN A 299 12.34 15.63 19.38
C ASN A 299 12.75 15.54 17.91
N THR A 300 12.07 16.30 17.06
CA THR A 300 12.21 16.36 15.60
C THR A 300 13.56 16.97 15.16
N ASP A 301 14.64 16.27 15.48
CA ASP A 301 16.00 16.32 14.93
C ASP A 301 16.51 14.86 15.05
N SER A 302 15.99 13.96 14.22
CA SER A 302 16.40 12.55 14.27
C SER A 302 17.89 12.45 13.96
N GLU A 303 18.70 11.94 14.88
CA GLU A 303 20.11 11.67 14.62
C GLU A 303 20.28 10.86 13.32
N PRO A 304 21.28 11.20 12.50
CA PRO A 304 21.52 10.49 11.25
C PRO A 304 21.83 9.02 11.53
N LEU A 305 21.49 8.13 10.60
CA LEU A 305 21.86 6.73 10.72
C LEU A 305 23.36 6.59 10.41
N HIS A 306 24.16 6.28 11.42
CA HIS A 306 25.58 5.99 11.23
C HIS A 306 25.75 4.56 10.69
N LEU A 307 26.15 4.45 9.42
CA LEU A 307 26.46 3.18 8.78
C LEU A 307 27.94 2.85 8.96
N THR A 308 28.21 1.69 9.55
CA THR A 308 29.56 1.15 9.72
C THR A 308 30.12 0.61 8.41
N ALA A 309 31.43 0.34 8.39
CA ALA A 309 32.04 -0.35 7.24
C ALA A 309 31.43 -1.73 7.00
N GLU A 310 31.01 -2.42 8.07
CA GLU A 310 30.36 -3.71 7.97
C GLU A 310 28.97 -3.61 7.35
N ASP A 311 28.18 -2.61 7.74
CA ASP A 311 26.87 -2.33 7.14
C ASP A 311 27.00 -2.10 5.62
N CYS A 312 27.96 -1.26 5.22
CA CYS A 312 28.23 -0.95 3.82
C CYS A 312 28.69 -2.19 3.03
N ARG A 313 29.53 -3.04 3.63
CA ARG A 313 29.99 -4.30 3.03
C ARG A 313 28.84 -5.25 2.76
N VAL A 314 27.93 -5.37 3.72
CA VAL A 314 26.72 -6.20 3.64
C VAL A 314 25.77 -5.67 2.56
N MET A 315 25.55 -4.35 2.52
CA MET A 315 24.75 -3.70 1.47
C MET A 315 25.32 -3.98 0.08
N SER A 316 26.62 -3.83 -0.11
CA SER A 316 27.30 -4.11 -1.38
C SER A 316 27.13 -5.56 -1.81
N ARG A 317 27.24 -6.53 -0.90
CA ARG A 317 27.01 -7.94 -1.22
C ARG A 317 25.58 -8.20 -1.69
N VAL A 318 24.59 -7.59 -1.05
CA VAL A 318 23.19 -7.74 -1.45
C VAL A 318 22.95 -7.07 -2.82
N ILE A 319 23.51 -5.89 -3.07
CA ILE A 319 23.44 -5.25 -4.39
C ILE A 319 24.09 -6.11 -5.47
N GLN A 320 25.23 -6.75 -5.18
CA GLN A 320 25.92 -7.68 -6.10
C GLN A 320 25.10 -8.95 -6.39
N SER A 321 24.15 -9.31 -5.53
CA SER A 321 23.26 -10.45 -5.78
C SER A 321 22.15 -10.14 -6.79
N ALA A 322 21.95 -8.86 -7.14
CA ALA A 322 20.99 -8.45 -8.16
C ALA A 322 21.40 -8.98 -9.56
N HIS A 323 20.40 -9.28 -10.39
CA HIS A 323 20.65 -9.56 -11.80
C HIS A 323 21.22 -8.32 -12.51
N SER A 324 22.14 -8.53 -13.47
CA SER A 324 22.93 -7.49 -14.14
C SER A 324 22.12 -6.38 -14.81
N ASP A 325 20.86 -6.66 -15.14
CA ASP A 325 20.06 -5.78 -16.01
C ASP A 325 19.20 -4.79 -15.20
N THR A 326 19.14 -4.92 -13.87
CA THR A 326 18.32 -4.05 -13.01
C THR A 326 19.18 -3.19 -12.10
N LYS A 327 19.17 -1.87 -12.32
CA LYS A 327 19.80 -0.91 -11.40
C LYS A 327 19.04 -0.82 -10.09
N SER A 328 19.76 -0.96 -8.98
CA SER A 328 19.18 -0.84 -7.63
C SER A 328 19.17 0.62 -7.17
N ARG A 329 18.12 1.07 -6.51
CA ARG A 329 18.05 2.41 -5.91
C ARG A 329 18.57 2.35 -4.49
N LEU A 330 19.64 3.08 -4.20
CA LEU A 330 20.25 3.19 -2.88
C LEU A 330 19.98 4.58 -2.31
N ILE A 331 19.12 4.67 -1.29
CA ILE A 331 18.73 5.93 -0.66
C ILE A 331 19.38 6.05 0.71
N LEU A 332 20.29 7.01 0.83
CA LEU A 332 21.14 7.32 1.98
C LEU A 332 20.95 8.77 2.44
N GLN A 333 19.74 9.30 2.26
CA GLN A 333 19.35 10.55 2.93
C GLN A 333 19.37 10.31 4.44
N ASP A 334 19.73 11.31 5.22
CA ASP A 334 19.84 11.27 6.68
C ASP A 334 20.78 10.16 7.21
N CYS A 335 21.83 9.83 6.44
CA CYS A 335 22.83 8.82 6.79
C CYS A 335 24.25 9.41 6.88
N GLU A 336 25.06 8.86 7.77
CA GLU A 336 26.49 9.14 7.88
C GLU A 336 27.30 7.87 7.61
N ILE A 337 28.38 8.00 6.84
CA ILE A 337 29.25 6.88 6.46
C ILE A 337 30.69 7.30 6.67
N HIS A 338 31.47 6.52 7.42
CA HIS A 338 32.91 6.75 7.50
C HIS A 338 33.62 6.29 6.22
N THR A 339 34.80 6.84 5.95
CA THR A 339 35.63 6.53 4.77
C THR A 339 35.78 5.04 4.50
N ALA A 340 36.03 4.22 5.53
CA ALA A 340 36.15 2.77 5.39
C ALA A 340 34.86 2.07 4.89
N GLY A 341 33.69 2.65 5.16
CA GLY A 341 32.41 2.18 4.61
C GLY A 341 32.19 2.62 3.17
N MET A 342 32.65 3.81 2.81
CA MET A 342 32.64 4.28 1.43
C MET A 342 33.43 3.35 0.51
N ASP A 343 34.63 2.92 0.96
CA ASP A 343 35.46 1.93 0.26
C ASP A 343 34.70 0.63 -0.05
N GLN A 344 33.70 0.27 0.76
CA GLN A 344 32.87 -0.91 0.52
C GLN A 344 31.78 -0.67 -0.51
N LEU A 345 31.29 0.56 -0.68
CA LEU A 345 30.21 0.91 -1.61
C LEU A 345 30.70 1.19 -3.04
N PHE A 346 31.90 1.76 -3.20
CA PHE A 346 32.46 2.07 -4.53
C PHE A 346 32.40 0.90 -5.54
N PRO A 347 32.73 -0.35 -5.17
CA PRO A 347 32.68 -1.49 -6.09
C PRO A 347 31.31 -1.78 -6.70
N VAL A 348 30.22 -1.30 -6.11
CA VAL A 348 28.85 -1.55 -6.57
C VAL A 348 28.17 -0.33 -7.17
N LEU A 349 28.84 0.83 -7.24
CA LEU A 349 28.19 2.05 -7.72
C LEU A 349 27.71 1.96 -9.18
N HIS A 350 28.39 1.17 -10.01
CA HIS A 350 27.99 0.94 -11.40
C HIS A 350 26.58 0.31 -11.54
N SER A 351 26.09 -0.39 -10.51
CA SER A 351 24.80 -1.07 -10.51
C SER A 351 23.73 -0.35 -9.68
N VAL A 352 24.02 0.85 -9.17
CA VAL A 352 23.06 1.61 -8.35
C VAL A 352 22.68 2.96 -8.97
N GLN A 353 21.49 3.44 -8.59
CA GLN A 353 21.15 4.85 -8.60
C GLN A 353 21.26 5.34 -7.15
N LEU A 354 22.19 6.26 -6.90
CA LEU A 354 22.50 6.78 -5.57
C LEU A 354 21.66 8.03 -5.27
N CYS A 355 20.97 8.04 -4.14
CA CYS A 355 20.26 9.21 -3.63
C CYS A 355 20.78 9.50 -2.22
N CYS A 356 21.53 10.58 -2.03
CA CYS A 356 22.10 10.97 -0.74
C CYS A 356 21.99 12.48 -0.52
N ASP A 357 22.18 12.93 0.71
CA ASP A 357 22.21 14.36 0.99
C ASP A 357 23.56 14.96 0.61
N LYS A 358 23.58 16.29 0.45
CA LYS A 358 24.78 17.03 0.06
C LYS A 358 26.02 16.71 0.91
N PRO A 359 25.95 16.61 2.26
CA PRO A 359 27.14 16.27 3.05
C PRO A 359 27.75 14.92 2.68
N LEU A 360 26.93 13.90 2.43
CA LEU A 360 27.41 12.58 2.04
C LEU A 360 27.90 12.55 0.59
N LEU A 361 27.24 13.30 -0.30
CA LEU A 361 27.70 13.52 -1.67
C LEU A 361 29.09 14.16 -1.71
N LEU A 362 29.33 15.20 -0.91
CA LEU A 362 30.64 15.84 -0.80
C LEU A 362 31.72 14.85 -0.33
N GLN A 363 31.38 13.93 0.58
CA GLN A 363 32.30 12.87 0.99
C GLN A 363 32.63 11.92 -0.17
N PHE A 364 31.62 11.51 -0.97
CA PHE A 364 31.85 10.69 -2.17
C PHE A 364 32.79 11.39 -3.15
N LEU A 365 32.58 12.68 -3.40
CA LEU A 365 33.46 13.47 -4.26
C LEU A 365 34.86 13.62 -3.66
N ALA A 366 35.00 13.86 -2.36
CA ALA A 366 36.31 14.01 -1.74
C ALA A 366 37.14 12.70 -1.78
N HIS A 367 36.48 11.54 -1.80
CA HIS A 367 37.12 10.22 -1.68
C HIS A 367 37.25 9.45 -3.00
N VAL A 368 36.55 9.85 -4.07
CA VAL A 368 36.57 9.13 -5.35
C VAL A 368 37.96 9.07 -5.96
N ARG A 369 38.35 7.89 -6.43
CA ARG A 369 39.60 7.67 -7.18
C ARG A 369 39.34 7.64 -8.70
N PRO A 370 40.36 7.85 -9.55
CA PRO A 370 40.20 7.82 -11.00
C PRO A 370 39.53 6.54 -11.52
N GLU A 371 39.85 5.38 -10.95
CA GLU A 371 39.25 4.10 -11.31
C GLU A 371 37.75 3.96 -10.93
N GLU A 372 37.27 4.77 -9.98
CA GLU A 372 35.90 4.73 -9.45
C GLU A 372 35.00 5.81 -10.06
N ALA A 373 35.59 6.88 -10.59
CA ALA A 373 34.89 8.03 -11.12
C ALA A 373 33.80 7.69 -12.17
N PRO A 374 34.01 6.76 -13.12
CA PRO A 374 32.95 6.38 -14.06
C PRO A 374 31.73 5.77 -13.36
N SER A 375 31.97 4.92 -12.35
CA SER A 375 30.89 4.25 -11.61
C SER A 375 30.12 5.23 -10.73
N LEU A 376 30.83 6.16 -10.06
CA LEU A 376 30.18 7.20 -9.27
C LEU A 376 29.38 8.16 -10.15
N SER A 377 29.93 8.61 -11.28
CA SER A 377 29.21 9.46 -12.23
C SER A 377 27.92 8.80 -12.70
N GLN A 378 27.96 7.52 -13.05
CA GLN A 378 26.77 6.77 -13.48
C GLN A 378 25.73 6.61 -12.35
N ALA A 379 26.18 6.48 -11.10
CA ALA A 379 25.31 6.31 -9.95
C ALA A 379 24.54 7.58 -9.59
N LEU A 380 25.17 8.75 -9.75
CA LEU A 380 24.56 10.06 -9.42
C LEU A 380 23.45 10.45 -10.40
N GLY A 381 23.53 9.98 -11.66
CA GLY A 381 22.48 10.19 -12.66
C GLY A 381 22.59 11.55 -13.37
N GLU A 382 21.44 12.11 -13.73
CA GLU A 382 21.34 13.25 -14.66
C GLU A 382 21.42 14.62 -13.96
N ASP A 383 21.07 14.69 -12.66
CA ASP A 383 20.99 15.95 -11.92
C ASP A 383 21.90 15.92 -10.69
N LEU A 384 22.78 16.91 -10.57
CA LEU A 384 23.72 17.07 -9.45
C LEU A 384 23.57 18.44 -8.79
N ASP A 385 22.91 18.47 -7.62
CA ASP A 385 22.73 19.68 -6.82
C ASP A 385 23.79 19.79 -5.70
N LEU A 386 24.72 20.73 -5.86
CA LEU A 386 25.70 21.13 -4.85
C LEU A 386 25.46 22.55 -4.32
N SER A 387 24.34 23.19 -4.69
CA SER A 387 24.06 24.57 -4.32
C SER A 387 24.12 24.80 -2.82
N GLN A 388 24.50 26.02 -2.42
CA GLN A 388 24.62 26.44 -1.01
C GLN A 388 25.62 25.64 -0.18
N THR A 389 26.52 24.87 -0.81
CA THR A 389 27.54 24.10 -0.09
C THR A 389 28.95 24.56 -0.46
N PRO A 390 29.79 24.93 0.53
CA PRO A 390 31.19 25.26 0.27
C PRO A 390 31.95 24.06 -0.30
N LEU A 391 32.60 24.23 -1.45
CA LEU A 391 33.41 23.17 -2.08
C LEU A 391 34.89 23.40 -1.79
N ASP A 392 35.51 22.45 -1.09
CA ASP A 392 36.95 22.47 -0.85
C ASP A 392 37.74 21.99 -2.09
N PRO A 393 39.08 22.18 -2.14
CA PRO A 393 39.89 21.77 -3.28
C PRO A 393 39.85 20.27 -3.58
N GLN A 394 39.63 19.42 -2.58
CA GLN A 394 39.60 17.97 -2.74
C GLN A 394 38.27 17.54 -3.38
N VAL A 395 37.16 18.11 -2.93
CA VAL A 395 35.84 17.93 -3.55
C VAL A 395 35.86 18.41 -5.00
N CYS A 396 36.50 19.55 -5.29
CA CYS A 396 36.61 20.06 -6.66
C CYS A 396 37.37 19.09 -7.58
N ARG A 397 38.42 18.41 -7.09
CA ARG A 397 39.12 17.36 -7.84
C ARG A 397 38.24 16.14 -8.11
N GLY A 398 37.47 15.70 -7.11
CA GLY A 398 36.51 14.63 -7.32
C GLY A 398 35.43 14.97 -8.32
N LEU A 399 34.92 16.21 -8.25
CA LEU A 399 33.95 16.73 -9.20
C LEU A 399 34.52 16.78 -10.62
N GLU A 400 35.76 17.26 -10.78
CA GLU A 400 36.47 17.22 -12.08
C GLU A 400 36.53 15.79 -12.63
N LEU A 401 36.92 14.82 -11.79
CA LEU A 401 37.01 13.41 -12.18
C LEU A 401 35.66 12.87 -12.67
N ILE A 402 34.56 13.09 -11.94
CA ILE A 402 33.26 12.56 -12.39
C ILE A 402 32.74 13.29 -13.64
N LEU A 403 33.00 14.59 -13.78
CA LEU A 403 32.63 15.36 -14.97
C LEU A 403 33.42 14.91 -16.21
N GLU A 404 34.60 14.30 -16.05
CA GLU A 404 35.30 13.69 -17.18
C GLU A 404 34.44 12.60 -17.85
N TYR A 405 33.69 11.84 -17.04
CA TYR A 405 32.89 10.67 -17.44
C TYR A 405 31.37 10.91 -17.47
N SER A 406 30.92 12.17 -17.34
CA SER A 406 29.51 12.51 -17.28
C SER A 406 28.82 12.45 -18.65
N GLU A 407 28.60 11.24 -19.17
CA GLU A 407 27.71 11.02 -20.32
C GLU A 407 26.25 11.08 -19.82
N GLY A 408 25.62 12.26 -19.89
CA GLY A 408 24.19 12.43 -19.57
C GLY A 408 23.87 13.26 -18.32
N LEU A 409 24.83 13.94 -17.70
CA LEU A 409 24.54 14.95 -16.68
C LEU A 409 23.87 16.16 -17.37
N THR A 410 22.59 16.38 -17.09
CA THR A 410 21.77 17.46 -17.67
C THR A 410 21.76 18.71 -16.81
N GLU A 411 21.90 18.56 -15.49
CA GLU A 411 21.85 19.69 -14.57
C GLU A 411 22.97 19.58 -13.53
N LEU A 412 23.74 20.66 -13.39
CA LEU A 412 24.78 20.83 -12.37
C LEU A 412 24.58 22.18 -11.69
N ASP A 413 24.07 22.17 -10.45
CA ASP A 413 23.87 23.40 -9.67
C ASP A 413 25.06 23.65 -8.74
N LEU A 414 25.88 24.65 -9.08
CA LEU A 414 27.00 25.15 -8.28
C LEU A 414 26.71 26.53 -7.66
N SER A 415 25.43 26.91 -7.54
CA SER A 415 25.06 28.23 -7.02
C SER A 415 25.46 28.37 -5.55
N GLN A 416 26.13 29.49 -5.24
CA GLN A 416 26.55 29.82 -3.86
C GLN A 416 27.53 28.79 -3.23
N CYS A 417 28.37 28.15 -4.04
CA CYS A 417 29.38 27.17 -3.60
C CYS A 417 30.73 27.73 -3.11
N LEU A 418 30.90 29.06 -3.08
CA LEU A 418 32.15 29.74 -2.69
C LEU A 418 33.39 29.26 -3.47
N LEU A 419 33.23 29.01 -4.78
CA LEU A 419 34.33 28.57 -5.66
C LEU A 419 35.45 29.62 -5.72
N THR A 420 36.69 29.14 -5.61
CA THR A 420 37.89 29.97 -5.80
C THR A 420 38.31 29.99 -7.27
N ASP A 421 39.14 30.95 -7.69
CA ASP A 421 39.71 30.98 -9.04
C ASP A 421 40.41 29.66 -9.41
N HIS A 422 41.13 29.06 -8.44
CA HIS A 422 41.78 27.77 -8.64
C HIS A 422 40.78 26.62 -8.86
N SER A 423 39.66 26.62 -8.12
CA SER A 423 38.58 25.64 -8.30
C SER A 423 37.92 25.80 -9.66
N LEU A 424 37.75 27.04 -10.14
CA LEU A 424 37.19 27.32 -11.46
C LEU A 424 38.13 26.84 -12.57
N ASP A 425 39.43 27.16 -12.49
CA ASP A 425 40.43 26.69 -13.46
C ASP A 425 40.44 25.16 -13.60
N LEU A 426 40.17 24.44 -12.51
CA LEU A 426 40.08 22.98 -12.48
C LEU A 426 38.81 22.44 -13.16
N LEU A 427 37.66 23.06 -12.92
CA LEU A 427 36.36 22.57 -13.38
C LEU A 427 36.04 23.00 -14.83
N LEU A 428 36.46 24.21 -15.22
CA LEU A 428 36.18 24.81 -16.54
C LEU A 428 36.39 23.88 -17.74
N PRO A 429 37.45 23.04 -17.80
CA PRO A 429 37.65 22.12 -18.91
C PRO A 429 36.51 21.13 -19.12
N ASN A 430 35.77 20.75 -18.06
CA ASN A 430 34.71 19.74 -18.14
C ASN A 430 33.30 20.31 -17.94
N LEU A 431 33.12 21.54 -17.46
CA LEU A 431 31.79 22.15 -17.24
C LEU A 431 30.92 22.21 -18.51
N HIS A 432 31.53 22.31 -19.70
CA HIS A 432 30.80 22.30 -20.97
C HIS A 432 30.03 20.99 -21.21
N LYS A 433 30.40 19.89 -20.53
CA LYS A 433 29.71 18.60 -20.63
C LYS A 433 28.39 18.56 -19.87
N ALA A 434 28.20 19.46 -18.90
CA ALA A 434 26.97 19.63 -18.14
C ALA A 434 26.05 20.73 -18.71
N GLN A 435 26.38 21.28 -19.89
CA GLN A 435 25.61 22.36 -20.50
C GLN A 435 24.40 21.83 -21.27
N ILE A 436 23.23 22.35 -20.90
CA ILE A 436 22.04 22.40 -21.72
C ILE A 436 22.41 23.10 -23.04
N ILE A 437 22.46 22.34 -24.14
CA ILE A 437 22.24 22.91 -25.47
C ILE A 437 20.74 23.20 -25.52
N GLU A 438 20.35 24.46 -25.33
CA GLU A 438 18.96 24.90 -25.64
C GLU A 438 18.61 24.66 -27.10
#